data_AF-A0A7S0EVL5-F1
#
_entry.id   AF-A0A7S0EVL5-F1
#
_cell.length_a   1.000
_cell.length_b   1.000
_cell.length_c   1.000
_cell.angle_alpha   90.00
_cell.angle_beta   90.00
_cell.angle_gamma   90.00
#
_symmetry.space_group_name_H-M   'P 1'
#
loop_
_entity.id
_entity.type
_entity.pdbx_description
1 polymer ?
#
loop_
_entity_poly.entity_id
_entity_poly.type
_entity_poly.pdbx_seq_one_letter_code
_entity_poly.pdbx_strand_id
1 'polypeptide(L)'
;ASNIQPRDALSCMPMATEVKAEEPNSTFSFNAVEDITPLFNQDTEHGISTLLRRFQATTLLESKAIARIIARFFFLSDGLAKDKVSTYLCEEDELNRSVLSSLMDMCTAPKECQRLEHALRFALEKCQLPADLMKLRQILSCW
;
A
#
# COMPACT_ATOMS: atom_id res chain seq x y z
N ALA A 1 -65.21 10.69 36.31
CA ALA A 1 -64.96 12.15 36.35
C ALA A 1 -63.50 12.37 36.72
N SER A 2 -62.82 13.22 35.93
CA SER A 2 -61.56 13.97 36.19
C SER A 2 -60.30 13.17 36.62
N ASN A 3 -59.31 12.92 35.76
CA ASN A 3 -58.32 13.79 35.09
C ASN A 3 -57.18 14.27 36.02
N ILE A 4 -55.91 13.98 35.63
CA ILE A 4 -54.67 14.79 35.70
C ILE A 4 -53.43 13.85 35.58
N GLN A 5 -52.68 14.01 34.47
CA GLN A 5 -51.29 13.55 34.20
C GLN A 5 -50.27 14.34 35.08
N PRO A 6 -48.97 13.97 35.26
CA PRO A 6 -48.04 13.78 34.13
C PRO A 6 -46.74 12.93 34.36
N ARG A 7 -45.93 12.87 33.30
CA ARG A 7 -44.45 12.74 33.20
C ARG A 7 -43.82 11.37 32.92
N ASP A 8 -43.32 11.31 31.67
CA ASP A 8 -42.16 10.57 31.20
C ASP A 8 -40.94 10.64 32.12
N ALA A 9 -40.21 9.51 32.24
CA ALA A 9 -38.75 9.49 32.41
C ALA A 9 -38.16 8.06 32.34
N LEU A 10 -37.40 7.82 31.27
CA LEU A 10 -36.08 7.17 31.26
C LEU A 10 -35.95 5.68 31.64
N SER A 11 -35.80 4.83 30.60
CA SER A 11 -34.65 3.91 30.52
C SER A 11 -34.46 3.41 29.08
N CYS A 12 -33.85 4.23 28.25
CA CYS A 12 -33.24 3.79 27.00
C CYS A 12 -31.73 3.94 27.19
N MET A 13 -31.03 2.84 27.39
CA MET A 13 -29.57 2.83 27.29
C MET A 13 -29.19 3.00 25.83
N PRO A 14 -28.28 3.93 25.48
CA PRO A 14 -27.74 3.96 24.13
C PRO A 14 -26.78 2.76 23.98
N MET A 15 -27.06 1.89 23.01
CA MET A 15 -26.04 1.01 22.45
C MET A 15 -24.92 1.91 21.93
N ALA A 16 -23.72 1.72 22.46
CA ALA A 16 -22.52 2.29 21.89
C ALA A 16 -22.41 1.79 20.44
N THR A 17 -22.80 2.62 19.50
CA THR A 17 -22.39 2.47 18.10
C THR A 17 -20.87 2.55 18.12
N GLU A 18 -20.23 1.38 17.95
CA GLU A 18 -18.83 1.29 17.57
C GLU A 18 -18.63 2.20 16.36
N VAL A 19 -18.00 3.34 16.60
CA VAL A 19 -17.46 4.18 15.55
C VAL A 19 -16.36 3.33 14.93
N LYS A 20 -16.69 2.64 13.83
CA LYS A 20 -15.69 2.16 12.89
C LYS A 20 -14.84 3.38 12.57
N ALA A 21 -13.61 3.41 13.06
CA ALA A 21 -12.64 4.39 12.65
C ALA A 21 -12.59 4.34 11.12
N GLU A 22 -13.09 5.38 10.48
CA GLU A 22 -12.84 5.60 9.06
C GLU A 22 -11.32 5.59 8.91
N GLU A 23 -10.81 4.58 8.19
CA GLU A 23 -9.43 4.55 7.78
C GLU A 23 -9.12 5.92 7.15
N PRO A 24 -8.03 6.61 7.57
CA PRO A 24 -7.70 7.90 7.02
C PRO A 24 -7.59 7.74 5.51
N ASN A 25 -8.52 8.37 4.80
CA ASN A 25 -8.63 8.32 3.36
C ASN A 25 -7.49 9.19 2.79
N SER A 26 -6.25 8.70 2.92
CA SER A 26 -5.10 9.27 2.24
C SER A 26 -5.22 8.84 0.78
N THR A 27 -5.98 9.63 0.03
CA THR A 27 -6.10 9.47 -1.41
C THR A 27 -4.71 9.68 -2.00
N PHE A 28 -3.97 8.58 -2.20
CA PHE A 28 -2.71 8.58 -2.94
C PHE A 28 -3.02 9.15 -4.32
N SER A 29 -2.63 10.41 -4.53
CA SER A 29 -2.76 11.09 -5.81
C SER A 29 -1.45 10.93 -6.56
N PHE A 30 -1.51 10.45 -7.79
CA PHE A 30 -0.34 10.29 -8.66
C PHE A 30 0.43 11.61 -8.82
N ASN A 31 -0.28 12.73 -8.97
CA ASN A 31 0.31 14.06 -9.07
C ASN A 31 1.09 14.47 -7.80
N ALA A 32 0.83 13.80 -6.66
CA ALA A 32 1.49 14.10 -5.39
C ALA A 32 2.81 13.34 -5.20
N VAL A 33 3.28 12.55 -6.18
CA VAL A 33 4.55 11.80 -6.10
C VAL A 33 5.46 11.97 -7.31
N GLU A 34 5.09 12.79 -8.30
CA GLU A 34 5.89 13.04 -9.52
C GLU A 34 7.30 13.54 -9.21
N ASP A 35 7.45 14.35 -8.15
CA ASP A 35 8.72 14.90 -7.71
C ASP A 35 9.61 13.88 -6.98
N ILE A 36 9.04 12.73 -6.59
CA ILE A 36 9.73 11.67 -5.83
C ILE A 36 10.40 10.65 -6.76
N THR A 37 9.84 10.40 -7.94
CA THR A 37 10.44 9.51 -8.96
C THR A 37 11.91 9.83 -9.27
N PRO A 38 12.31 11.09 -9.58
CA PRO A 38 13.72 11.39 -9.85
C PRO A 38 14.60 11.19 -8.62
N LEU A 39 14.09 11.48 -7.41
CA LEU A 39 14.82 11.24 -6.16
C LEU A 39 15.08 9.75 -5.96
N PHE A 40 14.06 8.91 -6.16
CA PHE A 40 14.18 7.46 -6.06
C PHE A 40 15.19 6.87 -7.05
N ASN A 41 15.19 7.37 -8.29
CA ASN A 41 16.10 6.90 -9.34
C ASN A 41 17.56 7.26 -9.04
N GLN A 42 17.79 8.42 -8.41
CA GLN A 42 19.12 8.85 -7.98
C GLN A 42 19.58 8.10 -6.72
N ASP A 43 18.70 8.04 -5.72
CA ASP A 43 18.93 7.41 -4.43
C ASP A 43 17.62 6.78 -3.92
N THR A 44 17.59 5.45 -3.95
CA THR A 44 16.42 4.65 -3.59
C THR A 44 15.99 4.88 -2.14
N GLU A 45 16.94 4.97 -1.21
CA GLU A 45 16.63 5.18 0.21
C GLU A 45 16.06 6.58 0.43
N HIS A 46 16.66 7.59 -0.21
CA HIS A 46 16.19 8.97 -0.14
C HIS A 46 14.78 9.14 -0.73
N GLY A 47 14.50 8.51 -1.88
CA GLY A 47 13.18 8.52 -2.50
C GLY A 47 12.11 7.88 -1.60
N ILE A 48 12.40 6.72 -1.03
CA ILE A 48 11.48 6.03 -0.10
C ILE A 48 11.28 6.84 1.18
N SER A 49 12.34 7.37 1.78
CA SER A 49 12.24 8.23 2.98
C SER A 49 11.37 9.47 2.72
N THR A 50 11.54 10.10 1.56
CA THR A 50 10.75 11.27 1.14
C THR A 50 9.28 10.91 0.92
N LEU A 51 9.00 9.76 0.28
CA LEU A 51 7.66 9.21 0.11
C LEU A 51 6.98 8.99 1.47
N LEU A 52 7.65 8.31 2.40
CA LEU A 52 7.07 8.02 3.70
C LEU A 52 6.82 9.29 4.52
N ARG A 53 7.71 10.29 4.45
CA ARG A 53 7.51 11.59 5.08
C ARG A 53 6.29 12.32 4.50
N ARG A 54 6.09 12.28 3.18
CA ARG A 54 4.95 12.90 2.48
C ARG A 54 3.62 12.35 2.98
N PHE A 55 3.53 11.04 3.14
CA PHE A 55 2.33 10.35 3.61
C PHE A 55 2.24 10.23 5.14
N GLN A 56 3.11 10.94 5.88
CA GLN A 56 3.20 10.90 7.35
C GLN A 56 3.33 9.46 7.89
N ALA A 57 3.91 8.57 7.08
CA ALA A 57 4.04 7.15 7.36
C ALA A 57 5.24 6.83 8.26
N THR A 58 6.00 7.84 8.68
CA THR A 58 7.14 7.69 9.60
C THR A 58 6.70 7.42 11.04
N THR A 59 5.42 7.63 11.38
CA THR A 59 4.84 7.37 12.70
C THR A 59 3.87 6.18 12.71
N LEU A 60 3.61 5.58 11.55
CA LEU A 60 2.75 4.41 11.45
C LEU A 60 3.47 3.21 12.05
N LEU A 61 2.98 2.74 13.20
CA LEU A 61 3.44 1.52 13.88
C LEU A 61 3.19 0.24 13.05
N GLU A 62 2.42 0.34 11.97
CA GLU A 62 2.02 -0.79 11.14
C GLU A 62 2.87 -0.91 9.87
N SER A 63 3.80 -1.86 9.88
CA SER A 63 4.67 -2.22 8.75
C SER A 63 3.90 -2.46 7.44
N LYS A 64 2.66 -2.97 7.55
CA LYS A 64 1.78 -3.25 6.40
C LYS A 64 1.28 -1.99 5.69
N ALA A 65 0.96 -0.93 6.43
CA ALA A 65 0.49 0.33 5.83
C ALA A 65 1.63 1.01 5.06
N ILE A 66 2.84 1.03 5.65
CA ILE A 66 4.08 1.51 5.00
C ILE A 66 4.34 0.72 3.72
N ALA A 67 4.30 -0.61 3.81
CA ALA A 67 4.51 -1.47 2.65
C ALA A 67 3.53 -1.18 1.51
N ARG A 68 2.26 -0.95 1.84
CA ARG A 68 1.22 -0.63 0.87
C ARG A 68 1.42 0.73 0.20
N ILE A 69 1.91 1.74 0.92
CA ILE A 69 2.25 3.05 0.34
C ILE A 69 3.36 2.91 -0.71
N ILE A 70 4.43 2.19 -0.38
CA ILE A 70 5.55 1.97 -1.29
C ILE A 70 5.10 1.13 -2.49
N ALA A 71 4.33 0.07 -2.27
CA ALA A 71 3.79 -0.74 -3.35
C ALA A 71 2.87 0.07 -4.29
N ARG A 72 2.02 0.97 -3.76
CA ARG A 72 1.22 1.89 -4.58
C ARG A 72 2.09 2.84 -5.39
N PHE A 73 3.18 3.33 -4.80
CA PHE A 73 4.15 4.15 -5.51
C PHE A 73 4.79 3.40 -6.68
N PHE A 74 5.23 2.16 -6.49
CA PHE A 74 5.75 1.34 -7.59
C PHE A 74 4.70 0.99 -8.63
N PHE A 75 3.46 0.77 -8.20
CA PHE A 75 2.35 0.42 -9.08
C PHE A 75 1.93 1.57 -9.98
N LEU A 76 1.77 2.77 -9.39
CA LEU A 76 1.18 3.89 -10.07
C LEU A 76 2.21 4.77 -10.77
N SER A 77 3.46 4.85 -10.29
CA SER A 77 4.43 5.82 -10.82
C SER A 77 5.03 5.39 -12.16
N ASP A 78 5.18 6.36 -13.05
CA ASP A 78 5.90 6.20 -14.30
C ASP A 78 7.33 6.75 -14.18
N GLY A 79 8.23 6.22 -15.00
CA GLY A 79 9.63 6.67 -15.05
C GLY A 79 10.53 6.15 -13.93
N LEU A 80 10.06 5.23 -13.07
CA LEU A 80 10.92 4.56 -12.09
C LEU A 80 11.97 3.69 -12.79
N ALA A 81 13.21 3.78 -12.32
CA ALA A 81 14.32 2.95 -12.76
C ALA A 81 14.06 1.50 -12.35
N LYS A 82 13.80 0.65 -13.35
CA LYS A 82 13.36 -0.75 -13.14
C LYS A 82 14.38 -1.57 -12.36
N ASP A 83 15.67 -1.33 -12.57
CA ASP A 83 16.78 -1.97 -11.84
C ASP A 83 16.73 -1.62 -10.35
N LYS A 84 16.42 -0.37 -10.00
CA LYS A 84 16.28 0.10 -8.61
C LYS A 84 15.08 -0.52 -7.92
N VAL A 85 13.92 -0.53 -8.59
CA VAL A 85 12.71 -1.20 -8.08
C VAL A 85 12.99 -2.68 -7.82
N SER A 86 13.65 -3.35 -8.76
CA SER A 86 13.95 -4.78 -8.65
C SER A 86 14.94 -5.07 -7.53
N THR A 87 16.00 -4.26 -7.43
CA THR A 87 16.97 -4.36 -6.35
C THR A 87 16.27 -4.21 -5.01
N TYR A 88 15.44 -3.17 -4.84
CA TYR A 88 14.67 -2.95 -3.62
C TYR A 88 13.77 -4.16 -3.30
N LEU A 89 12.98 -4.66 -4.24
CA LEU A 89 12.07 -5.78 -3.99
C LEU A 89 12.78 -7.12 -3.69
N CYS A 90 14.06 -7.25 -4.08
CA CYS A 90 14.87 -8.45 -3.83
C CYS A 90 15.66 -8.42 -2.53
N GLU A 91 15.63 -7.31 -1.77
CA GLU A 91 16.33 -7.26 -0.48
C GLU A 91 15.68 -8.19 0.56
N GLU A 92 16.48 -8.65 1.51
CA GLU A 92 16.06 -9.59 2.56
C GLU A 92 15.34 -8.90 3.74
N ASP A 93 15.16 -7.59 3.67
CA ASP A 93 14.46 -6.83 4.70
C ASP A 93 12.95 -7.17 4.73
N GLU A 94 12.38 -7.20 5.94
CA GLU A 94 10.96 -7.54 6.14
C GLU A 94 10.02 -6.56 5.44
N LEU A 95 10.39 -5.27 5.42
CA LEU A 95 9.64 -4.25 4.71
C LEU A 95 9.61 -4.55 3.21
N ASN A 96 10.75 -4.86 2.61
CA ASN A 96 10.88 -5.12 1.18
C ASN A 96 10.05 -6.34 0.74
N ARG A 97 10.06 -7.41 1.55
CA ARG A 97 9.15 -8.56 1.36
C ARG A 97 7.67 -8.18 1.48
N SER A 98 7.34 -7.34 2.45
CA SER A 98 5.96 -6.86 2.67
C SER A 98 5.48 -5.97 1.52
N VAL A 99 6.37 -5.15 0.95
CA VAL A 99 6.12 -4.33 -0.24
C VAL A 99 5.86 -5.23 -1.45
N LEU A 100 6.69 -6.25 -1.67
CA LEU A 100 6.50 -7.22 -2.75
C LEU A 100 5.14 -7.91 -2.62
N SER A 101 4.80 -8.42 -1.44
CA SER A 101 3.51 -9.03 -1.15
C SER A 101 2.34 -8.06 -1.43
N SER A 102 2.43 -6.82 -0.95
CA SER A 102 1.41 -5.79 -1.18
C SER A 102 1.24 -5.44 -2.66
N LEU A 103 2.33 -5.43 -3.43
CA LEU A 103 2.32 -5.19 -4.87
C LEU A 103 1.60 -6.32 -5.62
N MET A 104 1.82 -7.56 -5.18
CA MET A 104 1.14 -8.74 -5.75
C MET A 104 -0.35 -8.77 -5.43
N ASP A 105 -0.74 -8.39 -4.22
CA ASP A 105 -2.15 -8.20 -3.86
C ASP A 105 -2.83 -7.19 -4.79
N MET A 106 -2.13 -6.09 -5.16
CA MET A 106 -2.66 -5.10 -6.11
C MET A 106 -2.78 -5.66 -7.53
N CYS A 107 -1.84 -6.48 -7.98
CA CYS A 107 -1.86 -7.10 -9.31
C CYS A 107 -2.94 -8.19 -9.46
N THR A 108 -3.37 -8.81 -8.34
CA THR A 108 -4.29 -9.94 -8.34
C THR A 108 -5.72 -9.59 -7.89
N ALA A 109 -5.94 -8.33 -7.47
CA ALA A 109 -7.23 -7.83 -7.02
C ALA A 109 -8.33 -8.04 -8.09
N PRO A 110 -9.53 -8.49 -7.69
CA PRO A 110 -10.47 -9.14 -8.60
C PRO A 110 -11.27 -8.13 -9.42
N LYS A 111 -10.84 -7.92 -10.67
CA LYS A 111 -11.76 -7.75 -11.81
C LYS A 111 -11.18 -8.55 -12.97
N GLU A 112 -11.75 -9.74 -13.16
CA GLU A 112 -11.54 -10.64 -14.30
C GLU A 112 -10.22 -11.44 -14.32
N CYS A 113 -10.37 -12.75 -14.42
CA CYS A 113 -9.31 -13.73 -14.39
C CYS A 113 -8.38 -13.57 -15.62
N GLN A 114 -7.31 -12.80 -15.47
CA GLN A 114 -6.10 -12.84 -16.31
C GLN A 114 -4.83 -12.75 -15.44
N ARG A 115 -4.88 -13.37 -14.25
CA ARG A 115 -4.05 -13.08 -13.06
C ARG A 115 -2.54 -13.28 -13.24
N LEU A 116 -2.11 -14.37 -13.85
CA LEU A 116 -0.69 -14.67 -13.97
C LEU A 116 -0.03 -13.84 -15.08
N GLU A 117 -0.68 -13.74 -16.24
CA GLU A 117 -0.15 -13.01 -17.40
C GLU A 117 -0.11 -11.50 -17.17
N HIS A 118 -1.11 -10.93 -16.49
CA HIS A 118 -1.09 -9.51 -16.11
C HIS A 118 -0.07 -9.23 -15.02
N ALA A 119 0.04 -10.07 -13.99
CA ALA A 119 1.07 -9.91 -12.97
C ALA A 119 2.48 -10.06 -13.57
N LEU A 120 2.69 -11.03 -14.47
CA LEU A 120 3.92 -11.20 -15.24
C LEU A 120 4.23 -9.99 -16.11
N ARG A 121 3.26 -9.50 -16.88
CA ARG A 121 3.44 -8.31 -17.72
C ARG A 121 3.75 -7.08 -16.90
N PHE A 122 2.99 -6.84 -15.84
CA PHE A 122 3.20 -5.74 -14.92
C PHE A 122 4.59 -5.81 -14.29
N ALA A 123 5.02 -6.99 -13.85
CA ALA A 123 6.35 -7.18 -13.32
C ALA A 123 7.45 -6.99 -14.37
N LEU A 124 7.26 -7.44 -15.61
CA LEU A 124 8.19 -7.16 -16.71
C LEU A 124 8.20 -5.66 -17.10
N GLU A 125 7.07 -4.98 -16.91
CA GLU A 125 6.91 -3.57 -17.21
C GLU A 125 7.55 -2.68 -16.14
N LYS A 126 7.39 -3.02 -14.86
CA LYS A 126 7.87 -2.20 -13.73
C LYS A 126 9.18 -2.69 -13.13
N CYS A 127 9.55 -3.95 -13.32
CA CYS A 127 10.79 -4.56 -12.80
C CYS A 127 11.68 -5.07 -13.94
N GLN A 128 12.98 -5.09 -13.70
CA GLN A 128 13.96 -5.85 -14.47
C GLN A 128 14.22 -7.15 -13.73
N LEU A 129 13.94 -8.28 -14.39
CA LEU A 129 14.14 -9.58 -13.75
C LEU A 129 15.62 -9.75 -13.35
N PRO A 130 15.91 -10.09 -12.07
CA PRO A 130 17.27 -10.28 -11.61
C PRO A 130 17.89 -11.50 -12.32
N ALA A 131 19.15 -11.38 -12.71
CA ALA A 131 19.92 -12.51 -13.27
C ALA A 131 20.27 -13.57 -12.20
N ASP A 132 20.22 -13.18 -10.92
CA ASP A 132 20.42 -14.07 -9.79
C ASP A 132 19.19 -14.98 -9.60
N LEU A 133 19.41 -16.30 -9.64
CA LEU A 133 18.36 -17.31 -9.56
C LEU A 133 17.64 -17.35 -8.20
N MET A 134 18.32 -17.00 -7.11
CA MET A 134 17.71 -16.94 -5.78
C MET A 134 16.78 -15.74 -5.67
N LYS A 135 17.20 -14.58 -6.18
CA LYS A 135 16.36 -13.36 -6.25
C LYS A 135 15.18 -13.56 -7.20
N LEU A 136 15.40 -14.21 -8.34
CA LEU A 136 14.34 -14.57 -9.27
C LEU A 136 13.33 -15.51 -8.63
N ARG A 137 13.81 -16.55 -7.94
CA ARG A 137 12.94 -17.49 -7.20
C ARG A 137 12.14 -16.77 -6.13
N GLN A 138 12.72 -15.81 -5.40
CA GLN A 138 12.01 -15.02 -4.40
C GLN A 138 10.83 -14.25 -5.01
N ILE A 139 11.08 -13.50 -6.11
CA ILE A 139 10.01 -12.78 -6.82
C ILE A 139 8.91 -13.76 -7.27
N LEU A 140 9.30 -14.84 -7.95
CA LEU A 140 8.36 -15.82 -8.49
C LEU A 140 7.61 -16.60 -7.39
N SER A 141 8.21 -16.79 -6.21
CA SER A 141 7.56 -17.49 -5.10
C SER A 141 6.46 -16.68 -4.43
N CYS A 142 6.46 -15.35 -4.64
CA CYS A 142 5.40 -14.46 -4.18
C CYS A 142 4.27 -14.30 -5.21
N TRP A 143 4.36 -14.94 -6.38
CA TRP A 143 3.36 -14.90 -7.45
C TRP A 143 2.51 -16.18 -7.47
#